data_AF-A0A7Y3V7Y8-F1
#
_entry.id   AF-A0A7Y3V7Y8-F1
#
_cell.length_a   1.000
_cell.length_b   1.000
_cell.length_c   1.000
_cell.angle_alpha   90.00
_cell.angle_beta   90.00
_cell.angle_gamma   90.00
#
_symmetry.space_group_name_H-M   'P 1'
#
loop_
_entity.id
_entity.type
_entity.pdbx_description
1 polymer ?
#
loop_
_entity_poly.entity_id
_entity_poly.type
_entity_poly.pdbx_seq_one_letter_code
_entity_poly.pdbx_strand_id
1 'polypeptide(L)'
;MRGAEHAVWERDVPVRYLLVQEDADGEERYWGRCAGVEGLFADKVPPPREVLTLRGCTPEGTLRHALSPDGTGTRLLGDVCVEVWDEEHPLQWWTLVDTVVMAHRPNRSDPALVDVVVGAGVEEEHAWEHTRPARPVFKVFAGTTTSATPAGECLDVEGLFVSRYGRRPVPMHLVGCEPAEPLRTVLARRRKWDRDWVGLWALDRHGRVMYRHQVYLRIEKARPSVLGADLLDITLTDGGEQRPLVARPVWETWYRGAPTVRNQWAPYSTEARAEWLELTATGMREQRPDRSGGVHHLDGGFVTDEPGLHCAMAEALVGPGGYLGREWNALRDCLSGGFGIAAPFTLIWHDSHIARQAFADDVSEEGLTYFEDIVRLLERRGATVELR
;
A
#
# COMPACT_ATOMS: atom_id res chain seq x y z
N MET A 1 -0.83 -21.88 -16.56
CA MET A 1 -2.04 -22.75 -16.50
C MET A 1 -3.27 -21.85 -16.63
N ARG A 2 -4.44 -22.29 -17.11
CA ARG A 2 -5.61 -21.39 -17.11
C ARG A 2 -6.35 -21.53 -15.79
N GLY A 3 -6.08 -20.63 -14.82
CA GLY A 3 -6.74 -20.63 -13.49
C GLY A 3 -8.28 -20.72 -13.53
N ALA A 4 -8.90 -20.35 -14.66
CA ALA A 4 -10.33 -20.53 -14.94
C ALA A 4 -10.82 -21.98 -14.81
N GLU A 5 -9.99 -23.00 -15.09
CA GLU A 5 -10.38 -24.41 -15.00
C GLU A 5 -10.58 -24.87 -13.54
N HIS A 6 -9.93 -24.20 -12.59
CA HIS A 6 -10.02 -24.53 -11.16
C HIS A 6 -11.02 -23.65 -10.40
N ALA A 7 -11.57 -22.62 -11.06
CA ALA A 7 -12.48 -21.65 -10.46
C ALA A 7 -13.92 -22.15 -10.23
N VAL A 8 -14.23 -23.41 -10.60
CA VAL A 8 -15.57 -24.00 -10.46
C VAL A 8 -15.50 -25.43 -9.94
N TRP A 9 -16.39 -25.79 -9.03
CA TRP A 9 -16.61 -27.18 -8.59
C TRP A 9 -18.11 -27.50 -8.54
N GLU A 10 -18.44 -28.78 -8.43
CA GLU A 10 -19.82 -29.28 -8.33
C GLU A 10 -20.33 -29.22 -6.88
N ARG A 11 -20.34 -28.03 -6.28
CA ARG A 11 -20.82 -27.82 -4.89
C ARG A 11 -21.63 -26.52 -4.79
N ASP A 12 -22.52 -26.45 -3.79
CA ASP A 12 -23.43 -25.32 -3.56
C ASP A 12 -22.75 -24.04 -3.03
N VAL A 13 -21.47 -24.14 -2.66
CA VAL A 13 -20.63 -22.99 -2.28
C VAL A 13 -19.76 -22.57 -3.47
N PRO A 14 -19.50 -21.28 -3.72
CA PRO A 14 -18.60 -20.88 -4.79
C PRO A 14 -17.13 -21.11 -4.41
N VAL A 15 -16.27 -21.33 -5.41
CA VAL A 15 -14.82 -21.16 -5.24
C VAL A 15 -14.52 -19.66 -5.25
N ARG A 16 -13.87 -19.17 -4.20
CA ARG A 16 -13.50 -17.75 -4.09
C ARG A 16 -12.01 -17.51 -4.15
N TYR A 17 -11.21 -18.54 -3.89
CA TYR A 17 -9.76 -18.43 -3.83
C TYR A 17 -9.08 -19.63 -4.47
N LEU A 18 -7.99 -19.37 -5.19
CA LEU A 18 -7.03 -20.38 -5.61
C LEU A 18 -5.74 -20.25 -4.81
N LEU A 19 -5.08 -21.36 -4.55
CA LEU A 19 -3.72 -21.42 -4.04
C LEU A 19 -2.82 -21.78 -5.22
N VAL A 20 -1.96 -20.85 -5.62
CA VAL A 20 -1.08 -21.00 -6.79
C VAL A 20 0.32 -20.57 -6.40
N GLN A 21 1.30 -21.39 -6.70
CA GLN A 21 2.71 -21.02 -6.59
C GLN A 21 3.23 -20.64 -7.97
N GLU A 22 3.82 -19.46 -8.11
CA GLU A 22 4.52 -19.02 -9.32
C GLU A 22 6.02 -19.18 -9.05
N ASP A 23 6.76 -19.87 -9.91
CA ASP A 23 8.22 -19.95 -9.76
C ASP A 23 8.94 -18.75 -10.38
N ALA A 24 10.28 -18.75 -10.34
CA ALA A 24 11.08 -17.64 -10.87
C ALA A 24 10.93 -17.44 -12.39
N ASP A 25 10.52 -18.49 -13.12
CA ASP A 25 10.29 -18.45 -14.56
C ASP A 25 8.84 -18.05 -14.89
N GLY A 26 8.01 -17.79 -13.86
CA GLY A 26 6.60 -17.44 -14.01
C GLY A 26 5.68 -18.64 -14.21
N GLU A 27 6.18 -19.87 -14.04
CA GLU A 27 5.37 -21.07 -14.19
C GLU A 27 4.46 -21.27 -12.97
N GLU A 28 3.17 -21.39 -13.26
CA GLU A 28 2.12 -21.50 -12.26
C GLU A 28 1.86 -22.97 -11.91
N ARG A 29 1.99 -23.30 -10.63
CA ARG A 29 1.64 -24.59 -10.06
C ARG A 29 0.41 -24.46 -9.17
N TYR A 30 -0.61 -25.29 -9.42
CA TYR A 30 -1.85 -25.30 -8.65
C TYR A 30 -1.70 -26.14 -7.38
N TRP A 31 -2.06 -25.54 -6.25
CA TRP A 31 -1.97 -26.16 -4.93
C TRP A 31 -3.34 -26.52 -4.34
N GLY A 32 -4.40 -25.86 -4.80
CA GLY A 32 -5.75 -26.11 -4.32
C GLY A 32 -6.63 -24.90 -4.49
N ARG A 33 -7.85 -25.01 -3.98
CA ARG A 33 -8.85 -23.95 -4.05
C ARG A 33 -9.69 -23.95 -2.79
N CYS A 34 -10.25 -22.81 -2.43
CA CYS A 34 -11.00 -22.62 -1.19
C CYS A 34 -12.30 -21.85 -1.42
N ALA A 35 -13.30 -22.15 -0.59
CA ALA A 35 -14.61 -21.50 -0.62
C ALA A 35 -14.56 -20.09 0.00
N GLY A 36 -13.66 -19.89 0.96
CA GLY A 36 -13.55 -18.61 1.67
C GLY A 36 -12.22 -18.43 2.38
N VAL A 37 -12.04 -17.23 2.91
CA VAL A 37 -10.91 -16.89 3.77
C VAL A 37 -11.39 -15.99 4.90
N GLU A 38 -10.88 -16.23 6.11
CA GLU A 38 -11.02 -15.35 7.26
C GLU A 38 -9.64 -14.81 7.65
N GLY A 39 -9.59 -13.58 8.17
CA GLY A 39 -8.34 -12.93 8.58
C GLY A 39 -7.60 -12.17 7.46
N LEU A 40 -8.10 -12.18 6.22
CA LEU A 40 -7.54 -11.36 5.13
C LEU A 40 -7.77 -9.85 5.34
N PHE A 41 -8.94 -9.50 5.90
CA PHE A 41 -9.28 -8.13 6.24
C PHE A 41 -9.27 -7.94 7.75
N ALA A 42 -8.37 -7.11 8.22
CA ALA A 42 -8.25 -6.69 9.61
C ALA A 42 -7.56 -5.34 9.66
N ASP A 43 -8.06 -4.44 10.52
CA ASP A 43 -7.38 -3.18 10.74
C ASP A 43 -6.04 -3.44 11.40
N LYS A 44 -5.02 -2.74 10.89
CA LYS A 44 -3.66 -2.79 11.40
C LYS A 44 -3.69 -2.47 12.89
N VAL A 45 -3.33 -3.42 13.74
CA VAL A 45 -3.14 -3.12 15.17
C VAL A 45 -1.91 -2.23 15.28
N PRO A 46 -2.04 -0.99 15.80
CA PRO A 46 -0.89 -0.11 15.98
C PRO A 46 0.15 -0.79 16.87
N PRO A 47 1.45 -0.57 16.63
CA PRO A 47 2.49 -1.06 17.52
C PRO A 47 2.30 -0.50 18.94
N PRO A 48 2.87 -1.17 19.97
CA PRO A 48 2.86 -0.64 21.33
C PRO A 48 3.42 0.79 21.37
N ARG A 49 2.83 1.67 22.19
CA ARG A 49 3.36 3.01 22.38
C ARG A 49 4.69 2.95 23.13
N GLU A 50 5.68 3.60 22.58
CA GLU A 50 7.02 3.76 23.13
C GLU A 50 7.32 5.24 23.33
N VAL A 51 8.32 5.53 24.17
CA VAL A 51 8.85 6.88 24.35
C VAL A 51 10.24 6.93 23.73
N LEU A 52 10.39 7.77 22.71
CA LEU A 52 11.67 8.01 22.03
C LEU A 52 12.16 9.42 22.35
N THR A 53 13.47 9.63 22.22
CA THR A 53 14.05 10.97 22.29
C THR A 53 14.78 11.30 21.00
N LEU A 54 14.25 12.27 20.26
CA LEU A 54 14.92 12.91 19.14
C LEU A 54 15.94 13.89 19.72
N ARG A 55 17.23 13.67 19.46
CA ARG A 55 18.33 14.42 20.08
C ARG A 55 18.92 15.45 19.14
N GLY A 56 19.13 16.66 19.66
CA GLY A 56 19.83 17.72 18.95
C GLY A 56 19.19 18.05 17.60
N CYS A 57 17.88 18.24 17.58
CA CYS A 57 17.15 18.49 16.35
C CYS A 57 17.19 19.97 15.92
N THR A 58 17.07 20.20 14.61
CA THR A 58 16.77 21.48 13.95
C THR A 58 15.31 21.47 13.48
N PRO A 59 14.34 21.94 14.30
CA PRO A 59 12.92 21.79 13.96
C PRO A 59 12.49 22.63 12.76
N GLU A 60 11.75 22.02 11.86
CA GLU A 60 11.12 22.64 10.69
C GLU A 60 9.64 22.26 10.60
N GLY A 61 8.89 22.99 9.77
CA GLY A 61 7.48 22.73 9.50
C GLY A 61 6.64 22.36 10.73
N THR A 62 6.02 21.19 10.66
CA THR A 62 5.12 20.64 11.69
C THR A 62 5.82 20.42 13.04
N LEU A 63 7.08 19.97 13.06
CA LEU A 63 7.81 19.81 14.31
C LEU A 63 8.08 21.16 14.98
N ARG A 64 8.49 22.17 14.22
CA ARG A 64 8.66 23.54 14.75
C ARG A 64 7.36 24.07 15.37
N HIS A 65 6.25 23.89 14.67
CA HIS A 65 4.93 24.32 15.16
C HIS A 65 4.52 23.59 16.44
N ALA A 66 4.76 22.27 16.51
CA ALA A 66 4.47 21.47 17.71
C ALA A 66 5.30 21.86 18.94
N LEU A 67 6.46 22.48 18.74
CA LEU A 67 7.36 22.96 19.79
C LEU A 67 7.15 24.44 20.15
N SER A 68 6.14 25.09 19.57
CA SER A 68 5.92 26.52 19.75
C SER A 68 5.64 26.87 21.23
N PRO A 69 6.39 27.83 21.81
CA PRO A 69 6.34 28.14 23.25
C PRO A 69 5.03 28.82 23.70
N ASP A 70 4.25 29.34 22.76
CA ASP A 70 2.94 29.95 22.99
C ASP A 70 1.81 28.93 23.24
N GLY A 71 2.09 27.63 23.06
CA GLY A 71 1.15 26.54 23.29
C GLY A 71 -0.01 26.49 22.29
N THR A 72 0.11 27.20 21.16
CA THR A 72 -0.91 27.20 20.10
C THR A 72 -0.85 25.95 19.22
N GLY A 73 0.30 25.27 19.21
CA GLY A 73 0.48 24.00 18.50
C GLY A 73 -0.17 22.80 19.22
N THR A 74 -0.76 21.90 18.45
CA THR A 74 -1.50 20.72 18.95
C THR A 74 -0.62 19.65 19.61
N ARG A 75 0.72 19.77 19.52
CA ARG A 75 1.72 18.75 19.88
C ARG A 75 1.57 17.40 19.15
N LEU A 76 0.57 17.27 18.28
CA LEU A 76 0.34 16.11 17.44
C LEU A 76 1.17 16.27 16.17
N LEU A 77 2.04 15.30 15.90
CA LEU A 77 2.78 15.22 14.65
C LEU A 77 2.10 14.26 13.65
N GLY A 78 1.23 13.36 14.15
CA GLY A 78 0.68 12.29 13.33
C GLY A 78 1.74 11.24 13.04
N ASP A 79 1.67 10.59 11.89
CA ASP A 79 2.73 9.68 11.47
C ASP A 79 3.98 10.48 11.10
N VAL A 80 5.15 9.98 11.49
CA VAL A 80 6.44 10.64 11.24
C VAL A 80 7.38 9.63 10.63
N CYS A 81 7.86 9.88 9.42
CA CYS A 81 8.92 9.11 8.81
C CYS A 81 10.28 9.59 9.33
N VAL A 82 11.13 8.65 9.77
CA VAL A 82 12.52 8.87 10.12
C VAL A 82 13.38 8.13 9.12
N GLU A 83 14.06 8.88 8.27
CA GLU A 83 15.07 8.34 7.36
C GLU A 83 16.43 8.33 8.06
N VAL A 84 17.09 7.17 8.04
CA VAL A 84 18.45 7.00 8.54
C VAL A 84 19.38 6.94 7.35
N TRP A 85 20.26 7.93 7.26
CA TRP A 85 21.25 8.06 6.21
C TRP A 85 22.63 7.67 6.71
N ASP A 86 23.49 7.20 5.80
CA ASP A 86 24.93 7.33 5.98
C ASP A 86 25.44 8.65 5.37
N GLU A 87 26.73 8.73 5.04
CA GLU A 87 27.31 9.95 4.45
C GLU A 87 26.85 10.20 3.00
N GLU A 88 26.26 9.22 2.31
CA GLU A 88 25.98 9.27 0.87
C GLU A 88 24.50 9.11 0.51
N HIS A 89 23.75 8.22 1.18
CA HIS A 89 22.38 7.88 0.79
C HIS A 89 21.51 7.38 1.95
N PRO A 90 20.17 7.36 1.82
CA PRO A 90 19.33 6.77 2.85
C PRO A 90 19.52 5.25 2.86
N LEU A 91 19.59 4.68 4.06
CA LEU A 91 19.78 3.25 4.30
C LEU A 91 18.54 2.58 4.89
N GLN A 92 17.80 3.29 5.74
CA GLN A 92 16.70 2.72 6.50
C GLN A 92 15.58 3.74 6.68
N TRP A 93 14.34 3.26 6.68
CA TRP A 93 13.13 4.05 6.87
C TRP A 93 12.32 3.48 8.03
N TRP A 94 11.96 4.36 8.96
CA TRP A 94 11.17 4.02 10.14
C TRP A 94 9.94 4.90 10.19
N THR A 95 8.80 4.33 10.55
CA THR A 95 7.56 5.08 10.76
C THR A 95 7.28 5.16 12.25
N LEU A 96 7.24 6.38 12.79
CA LEU A 96 6.73 6.66 14.11
C LEU A 96 5.22 6.94 13.99
N VAL A 97 4.40 5.97 14.34
CA VAL A 97 2.95 5.98 14.19
C VAL A 97 2.29 6.78 15.30
N ASP A 98 1.35 7.68 14.94
CA ASP A 98 0.61 8.53 15.88
C ASP A 98 1.54 9.24 16.90
N THR A 99 2.52 9.95 16.36
CA THR A 99 3.58 10.61 17.13
C THR A 99 3.06 11.86 17.83
N VAL A 100 3.32 11.93 19.13
CA VAL A 100 2.94 13.07 19.97
C VAL A 100 4.16 13.61 20.72
N VAL A 101 4.36 14.92 20.66
CA VAL A 101 5.39 15.61 21.46
C VAL A 101 4.97 15.66 22.92
N MET A 102 5.74 15.00 23.78
CA MET A 102 5.48 14.95 25.23
C MET A 102 6.22 16.07 25.96
N ALA A 103 7.47 16.32 25.58
CA ALA A 103 8.32 17.35 26.18
C ALA A 103 9.43 17.75 25.21
N HIS A 104 10.01 18.94 25.42
CA HIS A 104 11.22 19.36 24.72
C HIS A 104 12.08 20.25 25.62
N ARG A 105 13.37 20.35 25.29
CA ARG A 105 14.33 21.23 25.98
C ARG A 105 15.49 21.59 25.06
N PRO A 106 16.20 22.70 25.29
CA PRO A 106 17.47 22.95 24.62
C PRO A 106 18.43 21.77 24.81
N ASN A 107 19.15 21.40 23.75
CA ASN A 107 20.15 20.35 23.83
C ASN A 107 21.29 20.80 24.77
N ARG A 108 21.84 19.84 25.52
CA ARG A 108 22.84 20.14 26.56
C ARG A 108 24.19 20.59 26.01
N SER A 109 24.57 20.08 24.84
CA SER A 109 25.87 20.34 24.23
C SER A 109 25.82 21.54 23.29
N ASP A 110 24.69 21.74 22.61
CA ASP A 110 24.46 22.88 21.72
C ASP A 110 23.08 23.51 21.99
N PRO A 111 23.00 24.67 22.65
CA PRO A 111 21.74 25.34 22.93
C PRO A 111 20.96 25.80 21.69
N ALA A 112 21.56 25.81 20.48
CA ALA A 112 20.85 26.10 19.24
C ALA A 112 19.99 24.92 18.77
N LEU A 113 20.24 23.72 19.29
CA LEU A 113 19.49 22.50 18.98
C LEU A 113 18.49 22.16 20.09
N VAL A 114 17.51 21.31 19.76
CA VAL A 114 16.44 20.93 20.68
C VAL A 114 16.40 19.41 20.86
N ASP A 115 16.36 18.94 22.11
CA ASP A 115 15.98 17.56 22.43
C ASP A 115 14.45 17.49 22.55
N VAL A 116 13.83 16.55 21.83
CA VAL A 116 12.37 16.35 21.81
C VAL A 116 12.05 14.93 22.27
N VAL A 117 11.18 14.82 23.27
CA VAL A 117 10.64 13.54 23.75
C VAL A 117 9.30 13.31 23.09
N VAL A 118 9.15 12.19 22.39
CA VAL A 118 7.93 11.83 21.67
C VAL A 118 7.37 10.51 22.17
N GLY A 119 6.05 10.41 22.21
CA GLY A 119 5.34 9.15 22.40
C GLY A 119 4.80 8.68 21.06
N ALA A 120 5.23 7.53 20.58
CA ALA A 120 4.85 7.01 19.27
C ALA A 120 4.82 5.48 19.27
N GLY A 121 4.02 4.92 18.37
CA GLY A 121 4.24 3.57 17.89
C GLY A 121 5.47 3.51 16.99
N VAL A 122 6.25 2.43 16.98
CA VAL A 122 7.40 2.30 16.07
C VAL A 122 7.17 1.14 15.11
N GLU A 123 7.07 1.47 13.82
CA GLU A 123 7.03 0.52 12.72
C GLU A 123 8.26 0.65 11.85
N GLU A 124 8.66 -0.47 11.28
CA GLU A 124 9.83 -0.57 10.42
C GLU A 124 9.36 -0.83 9.00
N GLU A 125 9.71 0.08 8.10
CA GLU A 125 9.15 0.15 6.76
C GLU A 125 10.20 -0.27 5.73
N HIS A 126 10.99 -1.32 6.01
CA HIS A 126 11.98 -2.00 5.14
C HIS A 126 13.48 -1.80 5.50
N ALA A 127 13.92 -2.06 6.74
CA ALA A 127 15.36 -2.13 7.02
C ALA A 127 15.90 -3.54 6.72
N TRP A 128 16.60 -3.69 5.60
CA TRP A 128 17.32 -4.93 5.26
C TRP A 128 18.45 -5.22 6.27
N GLU A 129 18.88 -4.20 7.02
CA GLU A 129 19.81 -4.29 8.15
C GLU A 129 19.39 -3.34 9.29
N HIS A 130 19.20 -3.84 10.51
CA HIS A 130 18.93 -3.01 11.70
C HIS A 130 20.21 -2.46 12.35
N THR A 131 21.33 -2.45 11.62
CA THR A 131 22.61 -1.99 12.17
C THR A 131 22.66 -0.48 12.09
N ARG A 132 22.95 0.17 13.21
CA ARG A 132 23.16 1.62 13.22
C ARG A 132 24.40 1.96 12.38
N PRO A 133 24.29 2.85 11.36
CA PRO A 133 25.45 3.31 10.60
C PRO A 133 26.51 3.94 11.51
N ALA A 134 27.78 3.96 11.06
CA ALA A 134 28.88 4.52 11.85
C ALA A 134 28.72 6.04 12.09
N ARG A 135 28.14 6.75 11.12
CA ARG A 135 27.87 8.19 11.17
C ARG A 135 26.46 8.45 10.63
N PRO A 136 25.42 8.18 11.43
CA PRO A 136 24.05 8.29 10.97
C PRO A 136 23.61 9.76 10.95
N VAL A 137 22.86 10.13 9.93
CA VAL A 137 22.05 11.37 9.90
C VAL A 137 20.59 10.97 9.94
N PHE A 138 19.79 11.60 10.80
CA PHE A 138 18.37 11.31 10.96
C PHE A 138 17.55 12.46 10.39
N LYS A 139 16.91 12.23 9.25
CA LYS A 139 15.97 13.18 8.67
C LYS A 139 14.56 12.81 9.08
N VAL A 140 13.80 13.81 9.52
CA VAL A 140 12.46 13.63 10.08
C VAL A 140 11.46 14.29 9.15
N PHE A 141 10.42 13.56 8.79
CA PHE A 141 9.34 14.03 7.93
C PHE A 141 7.99 13.78 8.61
N ALA A 142 7.09 14.76 8.57
CA ALA A 142 5.71 14.61 9.06
C ALA A 142 4.82 14.10 7.93
N GLY A 143 4.08 13.03 8.19
CA GLY A 143 3.30 12.28 7.20
C GLY A 143 3.88 10.88 6.94
N THR A 144 3.15 10.09 6.15
CA THR A 144 3.62 8.80 5.64
C THR A 144 4.62 9.03 4.50
N THR A 145 5.43 8.04 4.16
CA THR A 145 6.44 8.10 3.07
C THR A 145 5.92 8.66 1.74
N THR A 146 4.63 8.44 1.43
CA THR A 146 3.97 8.94 0.21
C THR A 146 3.56 10.41 0.25
N SER A 147 3.50 11.04 1.43
CA SER A 147 3.02 12.43 1.63
C SER A 147 3.84 13.18 2.70
N ALA A 148 5.11 12.80 2.86
CA ALA A 148 5.95 13.25 3.96
C ALA A 148 6.52 14.65 3.69
N THR A 149 6.28 15.58 4.61
CA THR A 149 6.84 16.94 4.56
C THR A 149 8.06 17.05 5.48
N PRO A 150 9.15 17.72 5.09
CA PRO A 150 10.30 17.90 5.97
C PRO A 150 9.91 18.53 7.31
N ALA A 151 10.27 17.87 8.40
CA ALA A 151 10.02 18.30 9.77
C ALA A 151 11.31 18.60 10.55
N GLY A 152 12.47 18.34 9.95
CA GLY A 152 13.78 18.74 10.46
C GLY A 152 14.79 17.61 10.44
N GLU A 153 15.97 17.87 10.99
CA GLU A 153 17.04 16.88 11.13
C GLU A 153 17.41 16.71 12.60
N CYS A 154 17.85 15.52 13.00
CA CYS A 154 18.29 15.21 14.35
C CYS A 154 19.63 14.50 14.35
N LEU A 155 20.43 14.71 15.40
CA LEU A 155 21.72 14.06 15.59
C LEU A 155 21.57 12.59 16.03
N ASP A 156 20.50 12.26 16.74
CA ASP A 156 20.19 10.89 17.14
C ASP A 156 18.70 10.68 17.39
N VAL A 157 18.26 9.44 17.33
CA VAL A 157 16.95 8.99 17.84
C VAL A 157 17.17 7.89 18.86
N GLU A 158 17.23 8.28 20.13
CA GLU A 158 17.35 7.33 21.23
C GLU A 158 16.10 6.45 21.31
N GLY A 159 16.31 5.13 21.33
CA GLY A 159 15.25 4.13 21.34
C GLY A 159 14.89 3.57 19.96
N LEU A 160 15.40 4.13 18.85
CA LEU A 160 15.07 3.63 17.51
C LEU A 160 15.63 2.22 17.26
N PHE A 161 16.92 2.01 17.54
CA PHE A 161 17.63 0.74 17.30
C PHE A 161 17.52 -0.24 18.49
N VAL A 162 16.30 -0.47 18.98
CA VAL A 162 16.02 -1.48 20.00
C VAL A 162 15.37 -2.70 19.34
N SER A 163 15.77 -3.91 19.75
CA SER A 163 15.14 -5.12 19.26
C SER A 163 13.67 -5.16 19.71
N ARG A 164 12.77 -5.08 18.74
CA ARG A 164 11.34 -5.27 18.94
C ARG A 164 11.00 -6.68 18.50
N TYR A 165 10.53 -7.52 19.42
CA TYR A 165 10.01 -8.83 19.04
C TYR A 165 8.78 -8.60 18.15
N GLY A 166 8.91 -9.02 16.90
CA GLY A 166 8.05 -8.64 15.78
C GLY A 166 6.55 -8.79 16.06
N ARG A 167 5.78 -8.07 15.25
CA ARG A 167 4.32 -8.11 15.23
C ARG A 167 3.86 -9.55 15.38
N ARG A 168 2.98 -9.81 16.35
CA ARG A 168 2.41 -11.15 16.51
C ARG A 168 1.74 -11.50 15.18
N PRO A 169 2.11 -12.63 14.55
CA PRO A 169 1.46 -13.08 13.34
C PRO A 169 -0.05 -13.10 13.55
N VAL A 170 -0.81 -12.54 12.60
CA VAL A 170 -2.26 -12.65 12.65
C VAL A 170 -2.65 -13.90 11.86
N PRO A 171 -3.27 -14.90 12.49
CA PRO A 171 -3.65 -16.12 11.80
C PRO A 171 -4.63 -15.84 10.67
N MET A 172 -4.50 -16.60 9.59
CA MET A 172 -5.45 -16.63 8.48
C MET A 172 -6.09 -18.00 8.39
N HIS A 173 -7.41 -18.04 8.20
CA HIS A 173 -8.14 -19.29 8.06
C HIS A 173 -8.62 -19.43 6.61
N LEU A 174 -8.08 -20.41 5.90
CA LEU A 174 -8.60 -20.84 4.62
C LEU A 174 -9.77 -21.79 4.88
N VAL A 175 -10.93 -21.49 4.32
CA VAL A 175 -12.20 -22.18 4.63
C VAL A 175 -12.64 -23.05 3.45
N GLY A 176 -12.98 -24.31 3.73
CA GLY A 176 -13.51 -25.24 2.74
C GLY A 176 -12.57 -25.46 1.56
N CYS A 177 -11.32 -25.81 1.83
CA CYS A 177 -10.30 -26.00 0.80
C CYS A 177 -10.28 -27.43 0.26
N GLU A 178 -10.22 -27.56 -1.06
CA GLU A 178 -9.92 -28.82 -1.76
C GLU A 178 -8.43 -28.82 -2.13
N PRO A 179 -7.58 -29.60 -1.40
CA PRO A 179 -6.16 -29.58 -1.65
C PRO A 179 -5.80 -30.40 -2.90
N ALA A 180 -4.98 -29.82 -3.77
CA ALA A 180 -4.29 -30.56 -4.82
C ALA A 180 -3.06 -31.30 -4.26
N GLU A 181 -2.41 -32.11 -5.09
CA GLU A 181 -1.30 -32.96 -4.67
C GLU A 181 -0.16 -32.23 -3.93
N PRO A 182 0.29 -31.02 -4.36
CA PRO A 182 1.33 -30.28 -3.65
C PRO A 182 0.92 -29.91 -2.22
N LEU A 183 -0.31 -29.42 -2.03
CA LEU A 183 -0.80 -29.07 -0.70
C LEU A 183 -1.03 -30.30 0.17
N ARG A 184 -1.53 -31.41 -0.40
CA ARG A 184 -1.63 -32.70 0.32
C ARG A 184 -0.27 -33.17 0.83
N THR A 185 0.76 -33.02 0.00
CA THR A 185 2.14 -33.35 0.35
C THR A 185 2.60 -32.52 1.55
N VAL A 186 2.38 -31.20 1.55
CA VAL A 186 2.73 -30.32 2.67
C VAL A 186 1.95 -30.67 3.94
N LEU A 187 0.64 -30.89 3.83
CA LEU A 187 -0.22 -31.27 4.95
C LEU A 187 0.21 -32.60 5.60
N ALA A 188 0.76 -33.54 4.83
CA ALA A 188 1.23 -34.83 5.33
C ALA A 188 2.60 -34.77 6.04
N ARG A 189 3.34 -33.66 5.96
CA ARG A 189 4.68 -33.55 6.56
C ARG A 189 4.60 -33.53 8.08
N ARG A 190 5.40 -34.39 8.72
CA ARG A 190 5.55 -34.41 10.20
C ARG A 190 6.28 -33.19 10.76
N ARG A 191 7.19 -32.59 9.97
CA ARG A 191 7.90 -31.36 10.32
C ARG A 191 7.35 -30.22 9.46
N LYS A 192 6.85 -29.18 10.11
CA LYS A 192 6.40 -27.95 9.47
C LYS A 192 7.65 -27.19 9.04
N TRP A 193 7.80 -26.98 7.73
CA TRP A 193 8.91 -26.20 7.17
C TRP A 193 8.41 -24.78 6.90
N ASP A 194 9.25 -23.79 7.19
CA ASP A 194 8.86 -22.37 7.20
C ASP A 194 9.06 -21.64 5.87
N ARG A 195 9.24 -22.38 4.76
CA ARG A 195 9.68 -21.83 3.47
C ARG A 195 8.75 -22.06 2.28
N ASP A 196 7.66 -22.82 2.46
CA ASP A 196 6.65 -22.93 1.40
C ASP A 196 5.80 -21.65 1.39
N TRP A 197 5.62 -21.06 0.22
CA TRP A 197 4.77 -19.90 0.00
C TRP A 197 3.87 -20.15 -1.21
N VAL A 198 2.70 -19.53 -1.19
CA VAL A 198 1.74 -19.55 -2.30
C VAL A 198 1.09 -18.18 -2.44
N GLY A 199 0.73 -17.85 -3.68
CA GLY A 199 -0.25 -16.82 -3.96
C GLY A 199 -1.65 -17.33 -3.66
N LEU A 200 -2.33 -16.66 -2.73
CA LEU A 200 -3.77 -16.71 -2.54
C LEU A 200 -4.44 -15.78 -3.56
N TRP A 201 -4.97 -16.36 -4.63
CA TRP A 201 -5.57 -15.61 -5.73
C TRP A 201 -7.07 -15.51 -5.49
N ALA A 202 -7.55 -14.30 -5.20
CA ALA A 202 -8.96 -14.02 -5.02
C ALA A 202 -9.67 -13.93 -6.37
N LEU A 203 -10.84 -14.54 -6.47
CA LEU A 203 -11.62 -14.65 -7.69
C LEU A 203 -12.88 -13.79 -7.66
N ASP A 204 -13.26 -13.21 -8.80
CA ASP A 204 -14.59 -12.64 -9.01
C ASP A 204 -15.66 -13.75 -9.15
N ARG A 205 -16.93 -13.35 -9.21
CA ARG A 205 -18.07 -14.28 -9.37
C ARG A 205 -18.05 -15.09 -10.66
N HIS A 206 -17.22 -14.71 -11.64
CA HIS A 206 -17.05 -15.41 -12.92
C HIS A 206 -15.77 -16.25 -12.95
N GLY A 207 -15.03 -16.34 -11.84
CA GLY A 207 -13.80 -17.12 -11.72
C GLY A 207 -12.55 -16.41 -12.24
N ARG A 208 -12.59 -15.10 -12.53
CA ARG A 208 -11.41 -14.32 -12.93
C ARG A 208 -10.64 -13.87 -11.72
N VAL A 209 -9.32 -13.82 -11.82
CA VAL A 209 -8.47 -13.36 -10.71
C VAL A 209 -8.66 -11.85 -10.52
N MET A 210 -9.16 -11.44 -9.35
CA MET A 210 -9.30 -10.03 -8.97
C MET A 210 -8.05 -9.52 -8.25
N TYR A 211 -7.38 -10.38 -7.48
CA TYR A 211 -6.25 -9.99 -6.64
C TYR A 211 -5.34 -11.18 -6.34
N ARG A 212 -4.05 -10.92 -6.11
CA ARG A 212 -3.04 -11.92 -5.72
C ARG A 212 -2.40 -11.51 -4.39
N HIS A 213 -2.66 -12.29 -3.34
CA HIS A 213 -2.10 -12.08 -2.01
C HIS A 213 -1.02 -13.12 -1.72
N GLN A 214 0.18 -12.74 -1.30
CA GLN A 214 1.24 -13.70 -1.00
C GLN A 214 1.19 -14.15 0.46
N VAL A 215 1.21 -15.47 0.69
CA VAL A 215 1.19 -16.05 2.04
C VAL A 215 2.21 -17.17 2.19
N TYR A 216 2.81 -17.25 3.38
CA TYR A 216 3.61 -18.41 3.77
C TYR A 216 2.69 -19.53 4.27
N LEU A 217 2.92 -20.76 3.82
CA LEU A 217 2.17 -21.95 4.25
C LEU A 217 2.68 -22.52 5.57
N ARG A 218 2.81 -21.66 6.59
CA ARG A 218 3.05 -22.10 7.97
C ARG A 218 1.74 -22.63 8.56
N ILE A 219 1.40 -23.88 8.25
CA ILE A 219 0.13 -24.49 8.64
C ILE A 219 0.16 -24.85 10.13
N GLU A 220 -0.62 -24.14 10.94
CA GLU A 220 -0.81 -24.46 12.34
C GLU A 220 -1.71 -25.69 12.51
N LYS A 221 -2.84 -25.71 11.78
CA LYS A 221 -3.88 -26.72 11.92
C LYS A 221 -4.59 -26.94 10.58
N ALA A 222 -4.95 -28.19 10.30
CA ALA A 222 -5.91 -28.54 9.26
C ALA A 222 -6.96 -29.48 9.83
N ARG A 223 -8.23 -29.25 9.51
CA ARG A 223 -9.36 -30.08 9.98
C ARG A 223 -10.40 -30.24 8.87
N PRO A 224 -11.23 -31.30 8.90
CA PRO A 224 -12.40 -31.39 8.02
C PRO A 224 -13.25 -30.12 8.10
N SER A 225 -13.68 -29.62 6.95
CA SER A 225 -14.56 -28.46 6.84
C SER A 225 -16.02 -28.84 7.05
N VAL A 226 -16.81 -27.92 7.59
CA VAL A 226 -18.27 -28.07 7.66
C VAL A 226 -18.93 -27.97 6.28
N LEU A 227 -18.22 -27.48 5.27
CA LEU A 227 -18.73 -27.27 3.92
C LEU A 227 -18.70 -28.54 3.04
N GLY A 228 -18.07 -29.62 3.50
CA GLY A 228 -18.00 -30.87 2.75
C GLY A 228 -17.00 -31.87 3.33
N ALA A 229 -17.29 -33.17 3.19
CA ALA A 229 -16.49 -34.24 3.80
C ALA A 229 -15.07 -34.38 3.23
N ASP A 230 -14.83 -33.85 2.04
CA ASP A 230 -13.54 -33.86 1.33
C ASP A 230 -12.82 -32.50 1.34
N LEU A 231 -13.39 -31.52 2.03
CA LEU A 231 -12.83 -30.18 2.19
C LEU A 231 -12.15 -30.02 3.55
N LEU A 232 -11.16 -29.14 3.60
CA LEU A 232 -10.39 -28.83 4.81
C LEU A 232 -10.47 -27.35 5.16
N ASP A 233 -10.63 -27.06 6.45
CA ASP A 233 -10.30 -25.73 6.97
C ASP A 233 -8.84 -25.72 7.43
N ILE A 234 -8.04 -24.79 6.90
CA ILE A 234 -6.59 -24.70 7.12
C ILE A 234 -6.30 -23.39 7.83
N THR A 235 -5.61 -23.46 8.97
CA THR A 235 -5.13 -22.28 9.71
C THR A 235 -3.66 -22.07 9.42
N LEU A 236 -3.33 -20.90 8.88
CA LEU A 236 -1.97 -20.41 8.71
C LEU A 236 -1.60 -19.58 9.95
N THR A 237 -0.37 -19.76 10.45
CA THR A 237 0.16 -18.98 11.58
C THR A 237 0.18 -17.49 11.27
N ASP A 238 0.46 -17.14 10.01
CA ASP A 238 0.57 -15.77 9.53
C ASP A 238 -0.14 -15.62 8.19
N GLY A 239 -1.09 -14.68 8.13
CA GLY A 239 -1.78 -14.29 6.91
C GLY A 239 -1.01 -13.34 6.00
N GLY A 240 0.19 -12.91 6.39
CA GLY A 240 0.95 -11.87 5.69
C GLY A 240 0.35 -10.48 5.92
N GLU A 241 0.58 -9.58 4.97
CA GLU A 241 0.07 -8.20 5.08
C GLU A 241 -1.45 -8.17 5.09
N GLN A 242 -2.01 -7.50 6.09
CA GLN A 242 -3.45 -7.40 6.25
C GLN A 242 -4.01 -6.25 5.44
N ARG A 243 -5.21 -6.46 4.90
CA ARG A 243 -5.99 -5.41 4.24
C ARG A 243 -6.86 -4.71 5.29
N PRO A 244 -6.98 -3.39 5.29
CA PRO A 244 -7.83 -2.69 6.25
C PRO A 244 -9.30 -3.07 6.02
N LEU A 245 -10.15 -2.97 7.06
CA LEU A 245 -11.55 -3.39 6.96
C LEU A 245 -12.34 -2.58 5.92
N VAL A 246 -11.93 -1.33 5.68
CA VAL A 246 -12.50 -0.43 4.66
C VAL A 246 -12.34 -0.97 3.22
N ALA A 247 -11.44 -1.94 2.99
CA ALA A 247 -11.28 -2.59 1.69
C ALA A 247 -12.46 -3.54 1.35
N ARG A 248 -13.21 -4.03 2.34
CA ARG A 248 -14.24 -5.06 2.11
C ARG A 248 -15.32 -4.64 1.08
N PRO A 249 -15.95 -3.45 1.17
CA PRO A 249 -16.97 -3.05 0.20
C PRO A 249 -16.41 -2.86 -1.22
N VAL A 250 -15.14 -2.44 -1.33
CA VAL A 250 -14.43 -2.35 -2.61
C VAL A 250 -14.28 -3.74 -3.22
N TRP A 251 -13.76 -4.70 -2.45
CA TRP A 251 -13.63 -6.08 -2.89
C TRP A 251 -14.96 -6.75 -3.23
N GLU A 252 -16.04 -6.46 -2.50
CA GLU A 252 -17.39 -6.94 -2.85
C GLU A 252 -17.88 -6.37 -4.19
N THR A 253 -17.52 -5.13 -4.51
CA THR A 253 -17.80 -4.51 -5.81
C THR A 253 -17.06 -5.25 -6.92
N TRP A 254 -15.76 -5.48 -6.75
CA TRP A 254 -14.92 -6.22 -7.71
C TRP A 254 -15.27 -7.70 -7.81
N TYR A 255 -15.78 -8.31 -6.73
CA TYR A 255 -16.30 -9.67 -6.75
C TYR A 255 -17.53 -9.79 -7.67
N ARG A 256 -18.35 -8.74 -7.78
CA ARG A 256 -19.44 -8.68 -8.78
C ARG A 256 -18.90 -8.51 -10.22
N GLY A 257 -17.60 -8.48 -10.41
CA GLY A 257 -16.94 -8.30 -11.70
C GLY A 257 -16.22 -6.96 -11.78
N ALA A 258 -15.25 -6.89 -12.68
CA ALA A 258 -14.45 -5.69 -12.90
C ALA A 258 -15.35 -4.46 -13.18
N PRO A 259 -15.05 -3.29 -12.58
CA PRO A 259 -15.79 -2.06 -12.81
C PRO A 259 -15.88 -1.69 -14.30
N THR A 260 -17.07 -1.36 -14.78
CA THR A 260 -17.31 -0.91 -16.16
C THR A 260 -17.96 0.47 -16.26
N VAL A 261 -18.27 1.08 -15.11
CA VAL A 261 -18.93 2.39 -14.99
C VAL A 261 -17.96 3.33 -14.30
N ARG A 262 -17.83 4.55 -14.83
CA ARG A 262 -16.95 5.60 -14.27
C ARG A 262 -17.37 5.99 -12.87
N ASN A 263 -16.42 6.48 -12.08
CA ASN A 263 -16.60 7.08 -10.76
C ASN A 263 -17.21 6.14 -9.70
N GLN A 264 -17.18 4.82 -9.90
CA GLN A 264 -17.62 3.87 -8.87
C GLN A 264 -16.71 3.87 -7.64
N TRP A 265 -15.47 4.33 -7.79
CA TRP A 265 -14.51 4.52 -6.70
C TRP A 265 -14.79 5.79 -5.87
N ALA A 266 -15.48 6.78 -6.44
CA ALA A 266 -15.60 8.12 -5.86
C ALA A 266 -16.27 8.17 -4.48
N PRO A 267 -17.30 7.37 -4.15
CA PRO A 267 -17.93 7.41 -2.83
C PRO A 267 -17.06 6.87 -1.69
N TYR A 268 -15.95 6.18 -1.97
CA TYR A 268 -15.09 5.58 -0.96
C TYR A 268 -14.15 6.60 -0.29
N SER A 269 -13.65 6.27 0.91
CA SER A 269 -12.60 7.04 1.59
C SER A 269 -11.27 6.94 0.84
N THR A 270 -10.31 7.79 1.21
CA THR A 270 -8.95 7.78 0.65
C THR A 270 -8.30 6.39 0.72
N GLU A 271 -8.37 5.71 1.87
CA GLU A 271 -7.79 4.37 2.03
C GLU A 271 -8.49 3.33 1.14
N ALA A 272 -9.82 3.41 1.04
CA ALA A 272 -10.57 2.50 0.19
C ALA A 272 -10.39 2.79 -1.32
N ARG A 273 -10.10 4.03 -1.72
CA ARG A 273 -9.66 4.37 -3.09
C ARG A 273 -8.26 3.84 -3.38
N ALA A 274 -7.35 3.85 -2.42
CA ALA A 274 -6.05 3.21 -2.56
C ALA A 274 -6.21 1.69 -2.79
N GLU A 275 -7.09 1.05 -2.03
CA GLU A 275 -7.46 -0.36 -2.21
C GLU A 275 -8.09 -0.63 -3.59
N TRP A 276 -8.84 0.31 -4.14
CA TRP A 276 -9.36 0.21 -5.51
C TRP A 276 -8.22 0.15 -6.54
N LEU A 277 -7.20 1.01 -6.40
CA LEU A 277 -6.02 1.00 -7.27
C LEU A 277 -5.23 -0.31 -7.17
N GLU A 278 -5.10 -0.89 -5.98
CA GLU A 278 -4.47 -2.19 -5.77
C GLU A 278 -5.13 -3.31 -6.59
N LEU A 279 -6.47 -3.30 -6.68
CA LEU A 279 -7.21 -4.27 -7.47
C LEU A 279 -6.99 -4.06 -8.97
N THR A 280 -6.89 -2.80 -9.45
CA THR A 280 -6.59 -2.54 -10.86
C THR A 280 -5.23 -3.09 -11.29
N ALA A 281 -4.23 -3.07 -10.42
CA ALA A 281 -2.87 -3.53 -10.72
C ALA A 281 -2.81 -5.02 -11.10
N THR A 282 -3.75 -5.84 -10.63
CA THR A 282 -3.85 -7.25 -11.01
C THR A 282 -4.11 -7.44 -12.51
N GLY A 283 -4.81 -6.48 -13.14
CA GLY A 283 -5.09 -6.43 -14.57
C GLY A 283 -3.93 -5.92 -15.44
N MET A 284 -2.78 -5.57 -14.86
CA MET A 284 -1.61 -5.04 -15.60
C MET A 284 -1.12 -6.01 -16.70
N ARG A 285 -1.20 -7.32 -16.47
CA ARG A 285 -0.78 -8.34 -17.47
C ARG A 285 -1.79 -8.52 -18.61
N GLU A 286 -3.03 -8.03 -18.45
CA GLU A 286 -4.12 -8.16 -19.43
C GLU A 286 -4.35 -6.86 -20.22
N GLN A 287 -3.41 -5.92 -20.12
CA GLN A 287 -3.57 -4.62 -20.76
C GLN A 287 -3.56 -4.73 -22.28
N ARG A 288 -4.41 -3.89 -22.87
CA ARG A 288 -4.57 -3.80 -24.32
C ARG A 288 -3.33 -3.12 -24.93
N PRO A 289 -3.06 -3.35 -26.22
CA PRO A 289 -2.04 -2.59 -26.92
C PRO A 289 -2.27 -1.08 -26.77
N ASP A 290 -1.17 -0.34 -26.71
CA ASP A 290 -1.23 1.10 -26.56
C ASP A 290 -2.04 1.75 -27.67
N ARG A 291 -2.90 2.68 -27.26
CA ARG A 291 -3.62 3.55 -28.18
C ARG A 291 -3.01 4.94 -28.09
N SER A 292 -2.67 5.50 -29.24
CA SER A 292 -2.16 6.86 -29.36
C SER A 292 -3.19 7.77 -30.01
N GLY A 293 -3.13 9.05 -29.67
CA GLY A 293 -4.05 10.08 -30.11
C GLY A 293 -5.37 10.09 -29.34
N GLY A 294 -6.28 10.93 -29.84
CA GLY A 294 -7.62 11.10 -29.27
C GLY A 294 -7.69 12.17 -28.17
N VAL A 295 -8.93 12.48 -27.82
CA VAL A 295 -9.29 13.42 -26.75
C VAL A 295 -9.91 12.61 -25.62
N HIS A 296 -9.31 12.69 -24.45
CA HIS A 296 -9.73 11.97 -23.24
C HIS A 296 -10.26 12.99 -22.23
N HIS A 297 -11.30 12.61 -21.52
CA HIS A 297 -11.95 13.48 -20.54
C HIS A 297 -11.80 12.89 -19.14
N LEU A 298 -11.13 13.66 -18.27
CA LEU A 298 -11.00 13.39 -16.85
C LEU A 298 -12.04 14.21 -16.09
N ASP A 299 -12.77 13.51 -15.22
CA ASP A 299 -13.73 14.10 -14.29
C ASP A 299 -13.02 14.45 -12.99
N GLY A 300 -12.66 15.73 -12.82
CA GLY A 300 -11.96 16.23 -11.63
C GLY A 300 -12.87 16.42 -10.42
N GLY A 301 -14.19 16.26 -10.57
CA GLY A 301 -15.19 16.46 -9.51
C GLY A 301 -14.94 15.66 -8.23
N PHE A 302 -14.22 14.55 -8.36
CA PHE A 302 -13.94 13.60 -7.29
C PHE A 302 -12.45 13.50 -6.91
N VAL A 303 -11.59 14.32 -7.52
CA VAL A 303 -10.15 14.32 -7.27
C VAL A 303 -9.84 15.16 -6.03
N THR A 304 -10.15 14.59 -4.87
CA THR A 304 -10.02 15.25 -3.55
C THR A 304 -8.82 14.76 -2.74
N ASP A 305 -8.13 13.73 -3.23
CA ASP A 305 -6.95 13.10 -2.62
C ASP A 305 -6.12 12.41 -3.72
N GLU A 306 -4.89 11.99 -3.39
CA GLU A 306 -3.98 11.34 -4.33
C GLU A 306 -4.56 10.04 -4.94
N PRO A 307 -5.13 9.09 -4.18
CA PRO A 307 -5.75 7.91 -4.78
C PRO A 307 -6.90 8.24 -5.73
N GLY A 308 -7.70 9.27 -5.42
CA GLY A 308 -8.76 9.76 -6.31
C GLY A 308 -8.21 10.32 -7.62
N LEU A 309 -7.07 11.02 -7.60
CA LEU A 309 -6.38 11.50 -8.79
C LEU A 309 -5.99 10.35 -9.72
N HIS A 310 -5.32 9.33 -9.17
CA HIS A 310 -4.87 8.17 -9.96
C HIS A 310 -6.05 7.34 -10.47
N CYS A 311 -7.12 7.21 -9.68
CA CYS A 311 -8.36 6.57 -10.12
C CYS A 311 -8.96 7.32 -11.32
N ALA A 312 -9.14 8.64 -11.22
CA ALA A 312 -9.69 9.45 -12.30
C ALA A 312 -8.81 9.42 -13.57
N MET A 313 -7.47 9.44 -13.40
CA MET A 313 -6.51 9.37 -14.48
C MET A 313 -6.61 8.04 -15.25
N ALA A 314 -6.59 6.92 -14.52
CA ALA A 314 -6.71 5.59 -15.11
C ALA A 314 -8.06 5.41 -15.83
N GLU A 315 -9.16 5.87 -15.23
CA GLU A 315 -10.48 5.80 -15.86
C GLU A 315 -10.61 6.66 -17.12
N ALA A 316 -9.96 7.83 -17.14
CA ALA A 316 -9.98 8.73 -18.28
C ALA A 316 -9.23 8.15 -19.48
N LEU A 317 -8.06 7.54 -19.24
CA LEU A 317 -7.11 7.14 -20.30
C LEU A 317 -7.23 5.66 -20.70
N VAL A 318 -7.48 4.76 -19.73
CA VAL A 318 -7.53 3.31 -19.95
C VAL A 318 -8.97 2.77 -19.83
N GLY A 319 -9.81 3.44 -19.04
CA GLY A 319 -11.22 3.10 -18.82
C GLY A 319 -11.50 2.59 -17.39
N PRO A 320 -12.78 2.47 -16.99
CA PRO A 320 -13.17 1.93 -15.68
C PRO A 320 -12.51 0.59 -15.37
N GLY A 321 -11.98 0.47 -14.15
CA GLY A 321 -11.25 -0.72 -13.68
C GLY A 321 -9.86 -0.92 -14.32
N GLY A 322 -9.40 -0.01 -15.17
CA GLY A 322 -8.06 -0.03 -15.75
C GLY A 322 -6.98 0.42 -14.78
N TYR A 323 -5.75 -0.04 -15.00
CA TYR A 323 -4.58 0.37 -14.22
C TYR A 323 -3.73 1.37 -15.00
N LEU A 324 -3.38 2.48 -14.36
CA LEU A 324 -2.45 3.46 -14.89
C LEU A 324 -1.63 4.11 -13.77
N GLY A 325 -1.00 3.29 -12.95
CA GLY A 325 -0.24 3.73 -11.79
C GLY A 325 -1.10 4.05 -10.58
N ARG A 326 -0.52 3.91 -9.39
CA ARG A 326 -1.14 4.17 -8.09
C ARG A 326 -0.49 5.34 -7.33
N GLU A 327 0.64 5.81 -7.84
CA GLU A 327 1.43 6.93 -7.36
C GLU A 327 2.23 7.51 -8.53
N TRP A 328 2.93 8.62 -8.30
CA TRP A 328 3.59 9.41 -9.34
C TRP A 328 4.60 8.63 -10.20
N ASN A 329 5.48 7.81 -9.61
CA ASN A 329 6.47 7.02 -10.34
C ASN A 329 5.81 5.93 -11.19
N ALA A 330 4.82 5.23 -10.65
CA ALA A 330 4.06 4.23 -11.37
C ALA A 330 3.31 4.84 -12.56
N LEU A 331 2.72 6.03 -12.39
CA LEU A 331 2.11 6.77 -13.49
C LEU A 331 3.15 7.16 -14.55
N ARG A 332 4.30 7.70 -14.12
CA ARG A 332 5.42 8.05 -15.01
C ARG A 332 5.89 6.85 -15.84
N ASP A 333 5.97 5.69 -15.22
CA ASP A 333 6.39 4.46 -15.87
C ASP A 333 5.30 3.98 -16.84
N CYS A 334 4.03 4.04 -16.45
CA CYS A 334 2.90 3.70 -17.32
C CYS A 334 2.82 4.59 -18.57
N LEU A 335 3.10 5.88 -18.44
CA LEU A 335 3.14 6.84 -19.56
C LEU A 335 4.29 6.58 -20.54
N SER A 336 5.23 5.67 -20.23
CA SER A 336 6.28 5.26 -21.16
C SER A 336 5.80 4.21 -22.18
N GLY A 337 4.56 3.74 -22.08
CA GLY A 337 3.93 2.77 -22.98
C GLY A 337 3.95 1.35 -22.44
N GLY A 338 3.14 0.48 -23.05
CA GLY A 338 2.83 -0.88 -22.61
C GLY A 338 1.63 -0.97 -21.68
N PHE A 339 0.94 0.15 -21.45
CA PHE A 339 -0.15 0.28 -20.47
C PHE A 339 -1.45 0.83 -21.08
N GLY A 340 -1.70 0.51 -22.36
CA GLY A 340 -2.98 0.78 -23.02
C GLY A 340 -3.17 2.21 -23.54
N ILE A 341 -2.20 3.10 -23.27
CA ILE A 341 -2.15 4.48 -23.73
C ILE A 341 -0.70 4.86 -24.08
N ALA A 342 -0.50 5.59 -25.17
CA ALA A 342 0.79 6.17 -25.53
C ALA A 342 0.62 7.58 -26.09
N ALA A 343 1.48 8.50 -25.69
CA ALA A 343 1.52 9.84 -26.27
C ALA A 343 1.83 9.80 -27.79
N PRO A 344 1.40 10.81 -28.57
CA PRO A 344 0.65 12.00 -28.13
C PRO A 344 -0.85 11.74 -27.91
N PHE A 345 -1.47 12.46 -26.98
CA PHE A 345 -2.93 12.52 -26.80
C PHE A 345 -3.34 13.85 -26.14
N THR A 346 -4.62 14.18 -26.15
CA THR A 346 -5.16 15.35 -25.44
C THR A 346 -5.97 14.91 -24.23
N LEU A 347 -5.69 15.48 -23.06
CA LEU A 347 -6.44 15.29 -21.82
C LEU A 347 -7.18 16.58 -21.46
N ILE A 348 -8.50 16.55 -21.51
CA ILE A 348 -9.35 17.61 -20.98
C ILE A 348 -9.69 17.26 -19.53
N TRP A 349 -9.17 18.04 -18.60
CA TRP A 349 -9.37 17.87 -17.17
C TRP A 349 -10.43 18.85 -16.68
N HIS A 350 -11.66 18.36 -16.48
CA HIS A 350 -12.76 19.16 -15.95
C HIS A 350 -12.68 19.31 -14.44
N ASP A 351 -13.13 20.44 -13.90
CA ASP A 351 -13.12 20.71 -12.46
C ASP A 351 -11.72 20.58 -11.82
N SER A 352 -10.70 20.92 -12.60
CA SER A 352 -9.28 20.80 -12.21
C SER A 352 -8.91 21.61 -10.97
N HIS A 353 -9.69 22.65 -10.67
CA HIS A 353 -9.54 23.49 -9.49
C HIS A 353 -9.72 22.70 -8.17
N ILE A 354 -10.51 21.63 -8.16
CA ILE A 354 -10.72 20.79 -6.97
C ILE A 354 -9.43 20.08 -6.58
N ALA A 355 -8.77 19.43 -7.56
CA ALA A 355 -7.48 18.80 -7.36
C ALA A 355 -6.43 19.84 -6.94
N ARG A 356 -6.36 20.98 -7.64
CA ARG A 356 -5.43 22.06 -7.29
C ARG A 356 -5.62 22.55 -5.84
N GLN A 357 -6.86 22.65 -5.36
CA GLN A 357 -7.12 23.02 -3.98
C GLN A 357 -6.74 21.90 -3.00
N ALA A 358 -7.01 20.64 -3.33
CA ALA A 358 -6.70 19.49 -2.48
C ALA A 358 -5.19 19.32 -2.25
N PHE A 359 -4.36 19.66 -3.23
CA PHE A 359 -2.90 19.54 -3.16
C PHE A 359 -2.17 20.87 -2.89
N ALA A 360 -2.87 21.93 -2.48
CA ALA A 360 -2.28 23.26 -2.35
C ALA A 360 -1.14 23.33 -1.31
N ASP A 361 -1.19 22.48 -0.29
CA ASP A 361 -0.20 22.44 0.79
C ASP A 361 0.90 21.36 0.57
N ASP A 362 0.78 20.55 -0.48
CA ASP A 362 1.70 19.45 -0.81
C ASP A 362 2.70 19.91 -1.90
N VAL A 363 3.73 20.64 -1.46
CA VAL A 363 4.73 21.28 -2.32
C VAL A 363 6.06 20.54 -2.23
N SER A 364 6.57 20.09 -3.39
CA SER A 364 7.86 19.43 -3.51
C SER A 364 9.05 20.38 -3.29
N GLU A 365 10.26 19.85 -3.15
CA GLU A 365 11.49 20.67 -3.06
C GLU A 365 11.71 21.55 -4.31
N GLU A 366 11.16 21.15 -5.46
CA GLU A 366 11.18 21.94 -6.70
C GLU A 366 10.17 23.11 -6.68
N GLY A 367 9.38 23.24 -5.61
CA GLY A 367 8.39 24.30 -5.43
C GLY A 367 7.09 24.07 -6.20
N LEU A 368 6.82 22.83 -6.63
CA LEU A 368 5.61 22.45 -7.36
C LEU A 368 4.66 21.69 -6.46
N THR A 369 3.37 21.99 -6.56
CA THR A 369 2.34 21.16 -5.93
C THR A 369 2.25 19.81 -6.64
N TYR A 370 1.75 18.76 -5.96
CA TYR A 370 1.50 17.46 -6.58
C TYR A 370 0.66 17.57 -7.87
N PHE A 371 -0.35 18.45 -7.87
CA PHE A 371 -1.17 18.76 -9.05
C PHE A 371 -0.32 19.28 -10.23
N GLU A 372 0.53 20.26 -9.98
CA GLU A 372 1.40 20.86 -11.01
C GLU A 372 2.43 19.86 -11.52
N ASP A 373 2.96 19.01 -10.63
CA ASP A 373 3.91 17.96 -11.00
C ASP A 373 3.28 16.88 -11.90
N ILE A 374 2.02 16.52 -11.68
CA ILE A 374 1.26 15.62 -12.55
C ILE A 374 1.03 16.24 -13.93
N VAL A 375 0.62 17.51 -14.00
CA VAL A 375 0.42 18.22 -15.28
C VAL A 375 1.74 18.29 -16.05
N ARG A 376 2.83 18.70 -15.38
CA ARG A 376 4.17 18.78 -15.96
C ARG A 376 4.68 17.40 -16.40
N LEU A 377 4.37 16.34 -15.67
CA LEU A 377 4.68 14.97 -16.07
C LEU A 377 3.98 14.59 -17.39
N LEU A 378 2.67 14.82 -17.49
CA LEU A 378 1.89 14.53 -18.69
C LEU A 378 2.44 15.28 -19.92
N GLU A 379 2.71 16.58 -19.77
CA GLU A 379 3.26 17.42 -20.84
C GLU A 379 4.66 16.97 -21.27
N ARG A 380 5.55 16.66 -20.32
CA ARG A 380 6.89 16.11 -20.62
C ARG A 380 6.83 14.79 -21.35
N ARG A 381 5.78 13.99 -21.11
CA ARG A 381 5.53 12.72 -21.81
C ARG A 381 4.81 12.91 -23.16
N GLY A 382 4.52 14.14 -23.57
CA GLY A 382 3.97 14.45 -24.90
C GLY A 382 2.44 14.51 -24.96
N ALA A 383 1.75 14.60 -23.83
CA ALA A 383 0.33 14.87 -23.78
C ALA A 383 0.04 16.38 -23.80
N THR A 384 -1.06 16.78 -24.44
CA THR A 384 -1.60 18.14 -24.31
C THR A 384 -2.64 18.14 -23.20
N VAL A 385 -2.48 18.97 -22.17
CA VAL A 385 -3.42 19.06 -21.05
C VAL A 385 -4.24 20.35 -21.13
N GLU A 386 -5.56 20.23 -21.19
CA GLU A 386 -6.50 21.36 -21.12
C GLU A 386 -7.21 21.36 -19.75
N LEU A 387 -6.87 22.33 -18.90
CA LEU A 387 -7.49 22.49 -17.59
C LEU A 387 -8.77 23.32 -17.72
N ARG A 388 -9.88 22.80 -17.18
CA ARG A 388 -11.20 23.46 -17.13
C ARG A 388 -11.72 23.60 -15.71
#